data_AF-A0A4U6VT60-F1
#
_entry.id   AF-A0A4U6VT60-F1
#
_cell.length_a   1.000
_cell.length_b   1.000
_cell.length_c   1.000
_cell.angle_alpha   90.00
_cell.angle_beta   90.00
_cell.angle_gamma   90.00
#
_symmetry.space_group_name_H-M   'P 1'
#
loop_
_entity.id
_entity.type
_entity.pdbx_description
1 polymer ?
#
loop_
_entity_poly.entity_id
_entity_poly.type
_entity_poly.pdbx_seq_one_letter_code
_entity_poly.pdbx_strand_id
1 'polypeptide(L)'
;MAGAKQPLRCRIPALLAAVLATALLLFSPAAGAVEKGSNRSSLFGQPRQWATGKDEGEILAEAEARGSGGGEESVTGDQGREFDSLDGMLQWAIGNSDPDKLREKAAELERLSADELLKRQMEIKELMEKLKMPSDADLMKIAIADLNNSSVSLEDRQRALQELLVLVEPIDNANDLDKLGGLLPLIQELNNADEGIRTTSAWVLGKASQNNALVQNQILGYGALERLVNMGYSSSAAEAAKSLYAISSLIRDNEQGQELFLSENGTYCQQLAPISGFRKRSCLYWHM
;
A
#
# COMPACT_ATOMS: atom_id res chain seq x y z
N MET A 1 42.26 54.13 32.24
CA MET A 1 42.35 52.97 33.14
C MET A 1 41.21 52.03 32.80
N ALA A 2 41.55 50.87 32.24
CA ALA A 2 40.61 49.85 31.77
C ALA A 2 40.03 49.06 32.94
N GLY A 3 38.71 48.81 32.92
CA GLY A 3 38.03 47.87 33.79
C GLY A 3 37.19 46.93 32.93
N ALA A 4 37.66 45.69 32.76
CA ALA A 4 37.04 44.66 31.95
C ALA A 4 35.77 44.09 32.61
N LYS A 5 34.67 44.00 31.86
CA LYS A 5 33.51 43.15 32.19
C LYS A 5 33.53 41.94 31.25
N GLN A 6 33.74 40.75 31.81
CA GLN A 6 33.55 39.49 31.10
C GLN A 6 32.05 39.18 30.95
N PRO A 7 31.57 38.71 29.78
CA PRO A 7 30.26 38.08 29.68
C PRO A 7 30.34 36.58 29.96
N LEU A 8 29.39 36.09 30.75
CA LEU A 8 29.18 34.69 31.10
C LEU A 8 29.05 33.82 29.83
N ARG A 9 29.91 32.80 29.73
CA ARG A 9 29.76 31.70 28.77
C ARG A 9 28.63 30.79 29.23
N CYS A 10 27.46 30.90 28.60
CA CYS A 10 26.39 29.92 28.71
C CYS A 10 26.86 28.57 28.16
N ARG A 11 27.01 27.57 29.05
CA ARG A 11 27.28 26.18 28.70
C ARG A 11 26.00 25.52 28.18
N ILE A 12 25.70 25.68 26.89
CA ILE A 12 24.56 25.03 26.22
C ILE A 12 24.86 23.63 25.63
N PRO A 13 26.11 23.14 25.42
CA PRO A 13 26.27 21.84 24.74
C PRO A 13 26.12 20.61 25.65
N ALA A 14 25.89 20.77 26.97
CA ALA A 14 25.85 19.64 27.90
C ALA A 14 24.44 19.06 28.16
N LEU A 15 23.37 19.81 27.89
CA LEU A 15 21.99 19.35 28.17
C LEU A 15 21.33 18.64 26.98
N LEU A 16 21.76 18.90 25.74
CA LEU A 16 21.25 18.18 24.56
C LEU A 16 21.84 16.76 24.40
N ALA A 17 23.02 16.50 24.96
CA ALA A 17 23.63 15.17 24.95
C ALA A 17 22.96 14.19 25.93
N ALA A 18 22.27 14.67 26.96
CA ALA A 18 21.61 13.82 27.95
C ALA A 18 20.22 13.32 27.51
N VAL A 19 19.56 13.99 26.56
CA VAL A 19 18.24 13.59 26.03
C VAL A 19 18.38 12.58 24.88
N LEU A 20 19.50 12.58 24.16
CA LEU A 20 19.79 11.59 23.11
C LEU A 20 20.32 10.25 23.66
N ALA A 21 20.86 10.23 24.89
CA ALA A 21 21.42 9.01 25.50
C ALA A 21 20.39 8.12 26.23
N THR A 22 19.19 8.62 26.55
CA THR A 22 18.13 7.83 27.22
C THR A 22 17.15 7.16 26.25
N ALA A 23 17.16 7.51 24.96
CA ALA A 23 16.36 6.83 23.94
C ALA A 23 17.06 5.60 23.31
N LEU A 24 18.32 5.33 23.67
CA LEU A 24 19.16 4.27 23.09
C LEU A 24 19.38 3.06 24.00
N LEU A 25 18.62 2.91 25.09
CA LEU A 25 18.74 1.79 26.04
C LEU A 25 17.47 0.94 26.17
N LEU A 26 16.72 0.73 25.09
CA LEU A 26 15.65 -0.28 25.06
C LEU A 26 15.71 -1.28 23.90
N PHE A 27 16.83 -1.41 23.20
CA PHE A 27 17.03 -2.55 22.30
C PHE A 27 18.45 -3.09 22.39
N SER A 28 18.62 -4.09 23.25
CA SER A 28 19.71 -5.08 23.14
C SER A 28 19.14 -6.38 22.56
N PRO A 29 19.83 -7.02 21.60
CA PRO A 29 19.45 -8.34 21.12
C PRO A 29 20.05 -9.40 22.07
N ALA A 30 19.19 -10.17 22.74
CA ALA A 30 19.63 -11.39 23.41
C ALA A 30 19.74 -12.51 22.37
N ALA A 31 20.97 -12.96 22.13
CA ALA A 31 21.25 -14.19 21.42
C ALA A 31 20.74 -15.39 22.25
N GLY A 32 19.79 -16.13 21.69
CA GLY A 32 19.28 -17.39 22.22
C GLY A 32 19.25 -18.42 21.10
N ALA A 33 19.84 -19.59 21.37
CA ALA A 33 20.15 -20.63 20.42
C ALA A 33 18.91 -21.28 19.77
N VAL A 34 19.17 -21.78 18.56
CA VAL A 34 18.29 -22.52 17.66
C VAL A 34 17.81 -23.84 18.27
N GLU A 35 16.50 -24.06 18.30
CA GLU A 35 15.92 -25.40 18.22
C GLU A 35 14.65 -25.40 17.34
N LYS A 36 14.47 -26.51 16.64
CA LYS A 36 13.78 -26.68 15.37
C LYS A 36 12.31 -27.03 15.60
N GLY A 37 11.39 -26.17 15.18
CA GLY A 37 9.95 -26.41 15.27
C GLY A 37 9.22 -25.79 14.07
N SER A 38 9.04 -26.60 13.03
CA SER A 38 8.24 -26.26 11.85
C SER A 38 6.78 -26.14 12.25
N ASN A 39 6.14 -24.97 12.05
CA ASN A 39 4.69 -24.85 11.87
C ASN A 39 4.36 -23.60 11.05
N ARG A 40 3.69 -23.83 9.91
CA ARG A 40 3.16 -22.83 8.98
C ARG A 40 1.77 -22.45 9.47
N SER A 41 1.55 -21.17 9.71
CA SER A 41 0.20 -20.60 9.93
C SER A 41 0.09 -19.30 9.15
N SER A 42 -0.17 -19.41 7.85
CA SER A 42 -0.65 -18.30 7.02
C SER A 42 -2.11 -18.04 7.36
N LEU A 43 -2.35 -17.23 8.39
CA LEU A 43 -3.63 -16.57 8.68
C LEU A 43 -3.65 -15.25 7.91
N PHE A 44 -3.91 -15.33 6.61
CA PHE A 44 -4.46 -14.22 5.85
C PHE A 44 -5.52 -14.81 4.93
N GLY A 45 -6.75 -14.38 5.17
CA GLY A 45 -7.94 -14.86 4.48
C GLY A 45 -7.80 -14.63 2.99
N GLN A 46 -8.03 -15.70 2.22
CA GLN A 46 -8.33 -15.56 0.81
C GLN A 46 -9.68 -14.80 0.67
N PRO A 47 -9.78 -13.87 -0.30
CA PRO A 47 -11.05 -13.29 -0.63
C PRO A 47 -11.97 -14.41 -1.11
N ARG A 48 -13.19 -14.49 -0.56
CA ARG A 48 -14.25 -15.37 -1.07
C ARG A 48 -14.57 -14.92 -2.50
N GLN A 49 -13.90 -15.52 -3.47
CA GLN A 49 -14.29 -15.49 -4.86
C GLN A 49 -15.66 -16.15 -4.96
N TRP A 50 -16.65 -15.39 -5.38
CA TRP A 50 -17.93 -15.96 -5.79
C TRP A 50 -17.65 -16.84 -7.01
N ALA A 51 -17.93 -18.14 -6.88
CA ALA A 51 -17.64 -19.11 -7.92
C ALA A 51 -18.47 -18.81 -9.17
N THR A 52 -17.87 -18.15 -10.15
CA THR A 52 -18.31 -18.24 -11.53
C THR A 52 -17.84 -19.59 -12.06
N GLY A 53 -18.79 -20.40 -12.51
CA GLY A 53 -18.65 -21.73 -13.13
C GLY A 53 -17.30 -22.43 -12.99
N LYS A 54 -17.14 -23.22 -11.93
CA LYS A 54 -16.07 -24.23 -11.84
C LYS A 54 -16.65 -25.55 -12.35
N ASP A 55 -15.98 -26.18 -13.31
CA ASP A 55 -16.41 -27.45 -13.92
C ASP A 55 -16.63 -28.52 -12.83
N GLU A 56 -17.78 -29.20 -12.88
CA GLU A 56 -18.22 -30.14 -11.83
C GLU A 56 -17.23 -31.28 -11.57
N GLY A 57 -16.38 -31.60 -12.55
CA GLY A 57 -15.31 -32.59 -12.41
C GLY A 57 -14.17 -32.17 -11.47
N GLU A 58 -13.87 -30.87 -11.36
CA GLU A 58 -12.82 -30.36 -10.48
C GLU A 58 -13.30 -30.28 -9.02
N ILE A 59 -14.59 -30.00 -8.83
CA ILE A 59 -15.24 -29.96 -7.50
C ILE A 59 -15.25 -31.35 -6.86
N LEU A 60 -15.51 -32.39 -7.64
CA LEU A 60 -15.50 -33.78 -7.18
C LEU A 60 -14.07 -34.24 -6.80
N ALA A 61 -13.07 -33.88 -7.60
CA ALA A 61 -11.67 -34.20 -7.30
C ALA A 61 -11.16 -33.47 -6.04
N GLU A 62 -11.59 -32.21 -5.83
CA GLU A 62 -11.22 -31.41 -4.65
C GLU A 62 -11.95 -31.87 -3.38
N ALA A 63 -13.17 -32.42 -3.52
CA ALA A 63 -13.93 -33.04 -2.43
C ALA A 63 -13.34 -34.41 -2.00
N GLU A 64 -12.92 -35.24 -2.96
CA GLU A 64 -12.26 -36.53 -2.67
C GLU A 64 -10.88 -36.34 -2.01
N ALA A 65 -10.14 -35.29 -2.40
CA ALA A 65 -8.84 -34.97 -1.80
C ALA A 65 -8.93 -34.47 -0.34
N ARG A 66 -10.10 -33.99 0.10
CA ARG A 66 -10.33 -33.48 1.47
C ARG A 66 -10.91 -34.52 2.45
N GLY A 67 -11.13 -35.75 1.99
CA GLY A 67 -11.77 -36.83 2.77
C GLY A 67 -10.97 -37.42 3.94
N SER A 68 -9.95 -36.75 4.47
CA SER A 68 -9.20 -37.25 5.62
C SER A 68 -8.63 -36.12 6.48
N GLY A 69 -9.47 -35.53 7.32
CA GLY A 69 -9.07 -34.53 8.29
C GLY A 69 -10.26 -34.03 9.09
N GLY A 70 -10.66 -34.78 10.11
CA GLY A 70 -11.72 -34.39 11.04
C GLY A 70 -11.35 -33.12 11.79
N GLY A 71 -12.03 -32.03 11.46
CA GLY A 71 -12.17 -30.84 12.28
C GLY A 71 -13.65 -30.48 12.27
N GLU A 72 -14.34 -30.73 13.38
CA GLU A 72 -15.72 -30.33 13.60
C GLU A 72 -15.77 -28.80 13.65
N GLU A 73 -16.09 -28.18 12.51
CA GLU A 73 -16.45 -26.77 12.46
C GLU A 73 -17.98 -26.69 12.64
N SER A 74 -18.41 -26.32 13.84
CA SER A 74 -19.83 -26.23 14.16
C SER A 74 -20.45 -25.05 13.43
N VAL A 75 -21.50 -25.33 12.66
CA VAL A 75 -22.22 -24.31 11.91
C VAL A 75 -23.42 -23.87 12.76
N THR A 76 -23.37 -22.65 13.26
CA THR A 76 -24.40 -22.08 14.13
C THR A 76 -25.59 -21.58 13.32
N GLY A 77 -26.78 -22.14 13.56
CA GLY A 77 -28.04 -21.66 13.00
C GLY A 77 -28.66 -20.53 13.81
N ASP A 78 -29.46 -19.68 13.16
CA ASP A 78 -30.14 -18.46 13.67
C ASP A 78 -31.01 -18.67 14.95
N GLN A 79 -31.30 -19.92 15.31
CA GLN A 79 -32.06 -20.29 16.51
C GLN A 79 -31.21 -20.88 17.65
N GLY A 80 -29.88 -20.75 17.59
CA GLY A 80 -28.96 -21.31 18.58
C GLY A 80 -28.88 -22.84 18.57
N ARG A 81 -29.32 -23.48 17.48
CA ARG A 81 -29.20 -24.92 17.27
C ARG A 81 -27.87 -25.19 16.54
N GLU A 82 -26.99 -25.89 17.23
CA GLU A 82 -25.70 -26.32 16.71
C GLU A 82 -25.90 -27.64 15.93
N PHE A 83 -25.40 -27.70 14.69
CA PHE A 83 -25.48 -28.89 13.86
C PHE A 83 -24.10 -29.56 13.78
N ASP A 84 -24.06 -30.87 14.06
CA ASP A 84 -22.82 -31.67 14.06
C ASP A 84 -22.20 -31.83 12.67
N SER A 85 -22.97 -31.59 11.60
CA SER A 85 -22.50 -31.64 10.21
C SER A 85 -23.44 -30.89 9.25
N LEU A 86 -22.95 -30.55 8.06
CA LEU A 86 -23.75 -29.97 6.97
C LEU A 86 -24.90 -30.89 6.55
N ASP A 87 -24.68 -32.21 6.59
CA ASP A 87 -25.72 -33.21 6.28
C ASP A 87 -26.81 -33.25 7.37
N GLY A 88 -26.43 -33.08 8.64
CA GLY A 88 -27.37 -32.91 9.76
C GLY A 88 -28.19 -31.63 9.66
N MET A 89 -27.58 -30.53 9.19
CA MET A 89 -28.30 -29.30 8.88
C MET A 89 -29.29 -29.49 7.73
N LEU A 90 -28.89 -30.15 6.65
CA LEU A 90 -29.76 -30.44 5.50
C LEU A 90 -30.94 -31.34 5.90
N GLN A 91 -30.69 -32.42 6.63
CA GLN A 91 -31.75 -33.32 7.13
C GLN A 91 -32.73 -32.58 8.05
N TRP A 92 -32.21 -31.71 8.93
CA TRP A 92 -33.05 -30.89 9.77
C TRP A 92 -33.88 -29.89 8.97
N ALA A 93 -33.27 -29.20 7.99
CA ALA A 93 -33.97 -28.25 7.14
C ALA A 93 -35.07 -28.95 6.33
N ILE A 94 -34.83 -30.14 5.79
CA ILE A 94 -35.84 -30.96 5.10
C ILE A 94 -36.96 -31.36 6.06
N GLY A 95 -36.63 -31.82 7.27
CA GLY A 95 -37.61 -32.26 8.27
C GLY A 95 -38.42 -31.14 8.92
N ASN A 96 -37.92 -29.90 8.90
CA ASN A 96 -38.59 -28.72 9.46
C ASN A 96 -39.17 -27.80 8.38
N SER A 97 -38.99 -28.14 7.11
CA SER A 97 -39.65 -27.46 6.01
C SER A 97 -40.97 -28.14 5.70
N ASP A 98 -41.99 -27.33 5.44
CA ASP A 98 -43.30 -27.81 5.00
C ASP A 98 -43.21 -28.19 3.50
N PRO A 99 -43.34 -29.47 3.14
CA PRO A 99 -43.16 -29.93 1.76
C PRO A 99 -44.21 -29.35 0.82
N ASP A 100 -45.42 -29.05 1.30
CA ASP A 100 -46.46 -28.44 0.48
C ASP A 100 -46.17 -26.96 0.21
N LYS A 101 -45.63 -26.22 1.18
CA LYS A 101 -45.18 -24.83 0.96
C LYS A 101 -43.98 -24.75 0.01
N LEU A 102 -43.04 -25.68 0.12
CA LEU A 102 -41.91 -25.76 -0.81
C LEU A 102 -42.39 -26.05 -2.23
N ARG A 103 -43.33 -26.98 -2.39
CA ARG A 103 -43.94 -27.31 -3.67
C ARG A 103 -44.76 -26.16 -4.24
N GLU A 104 -45.50 -25.43 -3.40
CA GLU A 104 -46.24 -24.23 -3.78
C GLU A 104 -45.29 -23.13 -4.28
N LYS A 105 -44.18 -22.88 -3.57
CA LYS A 105 -43.15 -21.91 -4.01
C LYS A 105 -42.39 -22.35 -5.27
N ALA A 106 -42.11 -23.64 -5.41
CA ALA A 106 -41.52 -24.18 -6.64
C ALA A 106 -42.47 -24.03 -7.83
N ALA A 107 -43.76 -24.30 -7.64
CA ALA A 107 -44.80 -24.09 -8.65
C ALA A 107 -45.05 -22.60 -8.94
N GLU A 108 -44.87 -21.72 -7.95
CA GLU A 108 -44.87 -20.26 -8.13
C GLU A 108 -43.69 -19.80 -9.00
N LEU A 109 -42.50 -20.40 -8.81
CA LEU A 109 -41.33 -20.16 -9.65
C LEU A 109 -41.52 -20.69 -11.08
N GLU A 110 -42.15 -21.85 -11.25
CA GLU A 110 -42.52 -22.41 -12.57
C GLU A 110 -43.64 -21.62 -13.26
N ARG A 111 -44.47 -20.89 -12.50
CA ARG A 111 -45.49 -19.97 -13.03
C ARG A 111 -44.93 -18.66 -13.56
N LEU A 112 -43.69 -18.32 -13.21
CA LEU A 112 -43.02 -17.18 -13.80
C LEU A 112 -42.63 -17.55 -15.22
N SER A 113 -43.02 -16.71 -16.19
CA SER A 113 -42.58 -16.93 -17.56
C SER A 113 -41.05 -16.82 -17.64
N ALA A 114 -40.43 -17.48 -18.61
CA ALA A 114 -38.99 -17.32 -18.87
C ALA A 114 -38.59 -15.84 -19.01
N ASP A 115 -39.50 -15.00 -19.51
CA ASP A 115 -39.31 -13.56 -19.64
C ASP A 115 -39.28 -12.83 -18.28
N GLU A 116 -40.11 -13.24 -17.32
CA GLU A 116 -40.12 -12.66 -15.96
C GLU A 116 -38.88 -13.06 -15.16
N LEU A 117 -38.39 -14.29 -15.34
CA LEU A 117 -37.13 -14.74 -14.75
C LEU A 117 -35.93 -13.99 -15.35
N LEU A 118 -35.88 -13.83 -16.68
CA LEU A 118 -34.85 -13.01 -17.33
C LEU A 118 -34.90 -11.56 -16.87
N LYS A 119 -36.09 -10.99 -16.71
CA LYS A 119 -36.25 -9.63 -16.19
C LYS A 119 -35.69 -9.49 -14.79
N ARG A 120 -35.99 -10.42 -13.88
CA ARG A 120 -35.42 -10.41 -12.51
C ARG A 120 -33.90 -10.60 -12.51
N GLN A 121 -33.36 -11.48 -13.36
CA GLN A 121 -31.92 -11.65 -13.49
C GLN A 121 -31.23 -10.35 -13.98
N MET A 122 -31.85 -9.65 -14.94
CA MET A 122 -31.36 -8.36 -15.43
C MET A 122 -31.41 -7.29 -14.33
N GLU A 123 -32.50 -7.21 -13.57
CA GLU A 123 -32.64 -6.26 -12.45
C GLU A 123 -31.60 -6.54 -11.35
N ILE A 124 -31.39 -7.81 -10.98
CA ILE A 124 -30.36 -8.20 -10.01
C ILE A 124 -28.97 -7.83 -10.53
N LYS A 125 -28.68 -8.10 -11.81
CA LYS A 125 -27.40 -7.74 -12.41
C LYS A 125 -27.17 -6.23 -12.43
N GLU A 126 -28.20 -5.45 -12.76
CA GLU A 126 -28.14 -3.98 -12.76
C GLU A 126 -27.93 -3.43 -11.35
N LEU A 127 -28.62 -3.98 -10.34
CA LEU A 127 -28.42 -3.61 -8.94
C LEU A 127 -27.00 -3.98 -8.46
N MET A 128 -26.50 -5.16 -8.84
CA MET A 128 -25.14 -5.58 -8.52
C MET A 128 -24.08 -4.64 -9.12
N GLU A 129 -24.25 -4.20 -10.37
CA GLU A 129 -23.35 -3.21 -10.97
C GLU A 129 -23.43 -1.85 -10.26
N LYS A 130 -24.62 -1.40 -9.86
CA LYS A 130 -24.78 -0.13 -9.11
C LYS A 130 -24.18 -0.17 -7.70
N LEU A 131 -24.17 -1.35 -7.07
CA LEU A 131 -23.63 -1.58 -5.73
C LEU A 131 -22.15 -2.02 -5.76
N LYS A 132 -21.55 -2.14 -6.93
CA LYS A 132 -20.16 -2.57 -7.06
C LYS A 132 -19.25 -1.50 -6.49
N MET A 133 -18.60 -1.82 -5.39
CA MET A 133 -17.53 -1.01 -4.85
C MET A 133 -16.36 -1.02 -5.84
N PRO A 134 -15.76 0.13 -6.16
CA PRO A 134 -14.59 0.18 -7.02
C PRO A 134 -13.45 -0.60 -6.36
N SER A 135 -12.69 -1.34 -7.17
CA SER A 135 -11.46 -1.97 -6.68
C SER A 135 -10.38 -0.91 -6.46
N ASP A 136 -9.36 -1.22 -5.66
CA ASP A 136 -8.19 -0.34 -5.50
C ASP A 136 -7.56 0.02 -6.84
N ALA A 137 -7.48 -0.94 -7.78
CA ALA A 137 -6.98 -0.68 -9.13
C ALA A 137 -7.86 0.31 -9.91
N ASP A 138 -9.19 0.28 -9.71
CA ASP A 138 -10.10 1.25 -10.33
C ASP A 138 -9.94 2.64 -9.70
N LEU A 139 -9.77 2.70 -8.37
CA LEU A 139 -9.49 3.96 -7.66
C LEU A 139 -8.14 4.55 -8.09
N MET A 140 -7.10 3.73 -8.23
CA MET A 140 -5.80 4.16 -8.74
C MET A 140 -5.92 4.74 -10.15
N LYS A 141 -6.68 4.09 -11.04
CA LYS A 141 -6.90 4.62 -12.40
C LYS A 141 -7.60 5.97 -12.39
N ILE A 142 -8.58 6.17 -11.51
CA ILE A 142 -9.28 7.46 -11.37
C ILE A 142 -8.28 8.54 -10.94
N ALA A 143 -7.51 8.29 -9.87
CA ALA A 143 -6.53 9.26 -9.40
C ALA A 143 -5.43 9.55 -10.45
N ILE A 144 -4.95 8.53 -11.17
CA ILE A 144 -3.98 8.69 -12.27
C ILE A 144 -4.58 9.50 -13.43
N ALA A 145 -5.86 9.32 -13.74
CA ALA A 145 -6.56 10.09 -14.76
C ALA A 145 -6.64 11.58 -14.37
N ASP A 146 -6.90 11.87 -13.10
CA ASP A 146 -6.91 13.24 -12.58
C ASP A 146 -5.53 13.90 -12.66
N LEU A 147 -4.44 13.16 -12.36
CA LEU A 147 -3.08 13.68 -12.56
C LEU A 147 -2.77 14.01 -14.02
N ASN A 148 -3.24 13.20 -14.96
CA ASN A 148 -3.04 13.45 -16.39
C ASN A 148 -3.94 14.57 -16.94
N ASN A 149 -4.97 14.97 -16.20
CA ASN A 149 -5.89 16.00 -16.64
C ASN A 149 -5.38 17.40 -16.29
N SER A 150 -4.87 18.14 -17.27
CA SER A 150 -4.38 19.51 -17.07
C SER A 150 -5.47 20.52 -16.67
N SER A 151 -6.76 20.18 -16.81
CA SER A 151 -7.88 21.05 -16.45
C SER A 151 -8.40 20.85 -15.02
N VAL A 152 -7.86 19.86 -14.30
CA VAL A 152 -8.27 19.58 -12.92
C VAL A 152 -7.81 20.70 -11.98
N SER A 153 -8.61 21.00 -10.95
CA SER A 153 -8.27 22.00 -9.95
C SER A 153 -7.04 21.58 -9.14
N LEU A 154 -6.33 22.54 -8.54
CA LEU A 154 -5.18 22.23 -7.66
C LEU A 154 -5.62 21.37 -6.46
N GLU A 155 -6.80 21.66 -5.90
CA GLU A 155 -7.36 20.92 -4.76
C GLU A 155 -7.68 19.47 -5.11
N ASP A 156 -8.27 19.23 -6.28
CA ASP A 156 -8.59 17.88 -6.75
C ASP A 156 -7.32 17.12 -7.18
N ARG A 157 -6.33 17.80 -7.77
CA ARG A 157 -5.01 17.20 -8.03
C ARG A 157 -4.34 16.75 -6.73
N GLN A 158 -4.36 17.61 -5.72
CA GLN A 158 -3.84 17.28 -4.39
C GLN A 158 -4.63 16.11 -3.78
N ARG A 159 -5.95 16.06 -3.94
CA ARG A 159 -6.78 14.93 -3.49
C ARG A 159 -6.38 13.62 -4.17
N ALA A 160 -6.23 13.61 -5.49
CA ALA A 160 -5.78 12.44 -6.24
C ALA A 160 -4.42 11.92 -5.75
N LEU A 161 -3.48 12.81 -5.42
CA LEU A 161 -2.20 12.42 -4.82
C LEU A 161 -2.35 11.82 -3.43
N GLN A 162 -3.24 12.34 -2.59
CA GLN A 162 -3.51 11.77 -1.26
C GLN A 162 -4.20 10.41 -1.35
N GLU A 163 -5.08 10.21 -2.33
CA GLU A 163 -5.69 8.91 -2.62
C GLU A 163 -4.64 7.91 -3.06
N LEU A 164 -3.77 8.27 -4.03
CA LEU A 164 -2.65 7.43 -4.43
C LEU A 164 -1.71 7.11 -3.28
N LEU A 165 -1.46 8.05 -2.37
CA LEU A 165 -0.59 7.84 -1.21
C LEU A 165 -1.07 6.70 -0.32
N VAL A 166 -2.38 6.54 -0.16
CA VAL A 166 -3.00 5.45 0.60
C VAL A 166 -3.03 4.18 -0.24
N LEU A 167 -3.44 4.28 -1.50
CA LEU A 167 -3.61 3.12 -2.39
C LEU A 167 -2.31 2.39 -2.69
N VAL A 168 -1.15 3.05 -2.65
CA VAL A 168 0.17 2.42 -2.86
C VAL A 168 0.79 1.82 -1.59
N GLU A 169 0.11 1.87 -0.44
CA GLU A 169 0.61 1.23 0.78
C GLU A 169 0.70 -0.30 0.67
N PRO A 170 -0.30 -1.00 0.09
CA PRO A 170 -0.18 -2.42 -0.22
C PRO A 170 0.85 -2.66 -1.33
N ILE A 171 1.74 -3.64 -1.13
CA ILE A 171 2.83 -3.97 -2.06
C ILE A 171 2.29 -4.35 -3.46
N ASP A 172 1.16 -5.07 -3.51
CA ASP A 172 0.54 -5.47 -4.79
C ASP A 172 0.08 -4.26 -5.60
N ASN A 173 -0.57 -3.29 -4.95
CA ASN A 173 -1.00 -2.04 -5.59
C ASN A 173 0.22 -1.21 -6.03
N ALA A 174 1.26 -1.11 -5.21
CA ALA A 174 2.50 -0.42 -5.57
C ALA A 174 3.15 -1.04 -6.82
N ASN A 175 3.15 -2.38 -6.93
CA ASN A 175 3.66 -3.09 -8.10
C ASN A 175 2.82 -2.87 -9.38
N ASP A 176 1.53 -2.59 -9.22
CA ASP A 176 0.63 -2.29 -10.33
C ASP A 176 0.66 -0.82 -10.76
N LEU A 177 1.20 0.09 -9.95
CA LEU A 177 1.25 1.53 -10.22
C LEU A 177 1.85 1.87 -11.59
N ASP A 178 2.98 1.28 -11.96
CA ASP A 178 3.61 1.49 -13.26
C ASP A 178 2.80 0.84 -14.41
N LYS A 179 2.23 -0.34 -14.16
CA LYS A 179 1.39 -1.05 -15.15
C LYS A 179 0.13 -0.26 -15.50
N LEU A 180 -0.39 0.49 -14.52
CA LEU A 180 -1.53 1.40 -14.68
C LEU A 180 -1.10 2.77 -15.25
N GLY A 181 0.18 2.98 -15.56
CA GLY A 181 0.71 4.22 -16.11
C GLY A 181 0.82 5.37 -15.11
N GLY A 182 0.85 5.06 -13.80
CA GLY A 182 0.83 6.06 -12.73
C GLY A 182 2.18 6.67 -12.36
N LEU A 183 3.29 5.96 -12.59
CA LEU A 183 4.63 6.46 -12.21
C LEU A 183 5.05 7.69 -13.00
N LEU A 184 4.85 7.70 -14.32
CA LEU A 184 5.28 8.82 -15.15
C LEU A 184 4.56 10.14 -14.78
N PRO A 185 3.21 10.19 -14.65
CA PRO A 185 2.51 11.37 -14.15
C PRO A 185 2.99 11.80 -12.75
N LEU A 186 3.17 10.85 -11.82
CA LEU A 186 3.68 11.16 -10.48
C LEU A 186 5.08 11.80 -10.50
N ILE A 187 5.96 11.32 -11.37
CA ILE A 187 7.32 11.88 -11.52
C ILE A 187 7.26 13.27 -12.16
N GLN A 188 6.33 13.50 -13.10
CA GLN A 188 6.12 14.83 -13.68
C GLN A 188 5.65 15.84 -12.61
N GLU A 189 4.83 15.42 -11.65
CA GLU A 189 4.38 16.28 -10.53
C GLU A 189 5.51 16.72 -9.60
N LEU A 190 6.68 16.07 -9.61
CA LEU A 190 7.87 16.57 -8.90
C LEU A 190 8.35 17.93 -9.44
N ASN A 191 7.93 18.32 -10.65
CA ASN A 191 8.23 19.62 -11.26
C ASN A 191 7.06 20.62 -11.16
N ASN A 192 6.00 20.30 -10.41
CA ASN A 192 4.86 21.20 -10.26
C ASN A 192 5.26 22.53 -9.60
N ALA A 193 4.59 23.62 -9.99
CA ALA A 193 4.79 24.94 -9.38
C ALA A 193 4.39 24.94 -7.89
N ASP A 194 3.39 24.16 -7.51
CA ASP A 194 2.90 24.05 -6.15
C ASP A 194 3.80 23.14 -5.29
N GLU A 195 4.22 23.63 -4.12
CA GLU A 195 5.06 22.90 -3.18
C GLU A 195 4.36 21.68 -2.57
N GLY A 196 3.06 21.80 -2.27
CA GLY A 196 2.27 20.72 -1.68
C GLY A 196 2.16 19.53 -2.63
N ILE A 197 1.95 19.81 -3.91
CA ILE A 197 1.92 18.82 -4.99
C ILE A 197 3.27 18.10 -5.10
N ARG A 198 4.39 18.85 -5.18
CA ARG A 198 5.74 18.25 -5.23
C ARG A 198 6.02 17.37 -4.01
N THR A 199 5.71 17.89 -2.81
CA THR A 199 5.92 17.21 -1.53
C THR A 199 5.13 15.91 -1.44
N THR A 200 3.85 15.94 -1.84
CA THR A 200 2.99 14.76 -1.80
C THR A 200 3.44 13.73 -2.83
N SER A 201 3.81 14.16 -4.03
CA SER A 201 4.30 13.27 -5.10
C SER A 201 5.56 12.53 -4.69
N ALA A 202 6.54 13.24 -4.10
CA ALA A 202 7.73 12.60 -3.52
C ALA A 202 7.36 11.59 -2.42
N TRP A 203 6.36 11.89 -1.60
CA TRP A 203 5.90 10.96 -0.56
C TRP A 203 5.26 9.71 -1.14
N VAL A 204 4.42 9.83 -2.18
CA VAL A 204 3.83 8.68 -2.89
C VAL A 204 4.93 7.78 -3.45
N LEU A 205 5.91 8.35 -4.15
CA LEU A 205 7.05 7.60 -4.70
C LEU A 205 7.87 6.90 -3.60
N GLY A 206 8.10 7.57 -2.48
CA GLY A 206 8.79 6.98 -1.32
C GLY A 206 8.03 5.80 -0.71
N LYS A 207 6.70 5.92 -0.56
CA LYS A 207 5.88 4.81 -0.04
C LYS A 207 5.86 3.62 -1.01
N ALA A 208 5.62 3.88 -2.29
CA ALA A 208 5.53 2.81 -3.30
C ALA A 208 6.84 2.02 -3.46
N SER A 209 7.99 2.69 -3.28
CA SER A 209 9.32 2.08 -3.43
C SER A 209 9.92 1.50 -2.16
N GLN A 210 9.32 1.74 -0.99
CA GLN A 210 9.90 1.32 0.28
C GLN A 210 10.03 -0.21 0.36
N ASN A 211 11.28 -0.69 0.45
CA ASN A 211 11.62 -2.12 0.46
C ASN A 211 11.03 -2.89 -0.74
N ASN A 212 10.90 -2.23 -1.91
CA ASN A 212 10.29 -2.80 -3.11
C ASN A 212 11.20 -2.61 -4.33
N ALA A 213 12.08 -3.59 -4.59
CA ALA A 213 13.07 -3.54 -5.66
C ALA A 213 12.47 -3.33 -7.07
N LEU A 214 11.27 -3.86 -7.34
CA LEU A 214 10.58 -3.65 -8.62
C LEU A 214 10.31 -2.16 -8.84
N VAL A 215 9.61 -1.54 -7.90
CA VAL A 215 9.19 -0.14 -8.00
C VAL A 215 10.37 0.80 -7.88
N GLN A 216 11.37 0.48 -7.04
CA GLN A 216 12.62 1.23 -6.98
C GLN A 216 13.27 1.34 -8.37
N ASN A 217 13.46 0.21 -9.05
CA ASN A 217 14.11 0.17 -10.35
C ASN A 217 13.28 0.84 -11.44
N GLN A 218 11.95 0.74 -11.39
CA GLN A 218 11.06 1.48 -12.29
C GLN A 218 11.23 2.99 -12.12
N ILE A 219 11.17 3.51 -10.89
CA ILE A 219 11.33 4.95 -10.61
C ILE A 219 12.72 5.45 -11.02
N LEU A 220 13.76 4.68 -10.74
CA LEU A 220 15.14 5.00 -11.17
C LEU A 220 15.25 5.01 -12.70
N GLY A 221 14.61 4.06 -13.39
CA GLY A 221 14.58 3.97 -14.85
C GLY A 221 13.92 5.18 -15.54
N TYR A 222 12.99 5.85 -14.86
CA TYR A 222 12.39 7.11 -15.34
C TYR A 222 13.21 8.37 -15.00
N GLY A 223 14.37 8.24 -14.35
CA GLY A 223 15.24 9.38 -14.05
C GLY A 223 14.73 10.29 -12.93
N ALA A 224 13.86 9.80 -12.04
CA ALA A 224 13.31 10.62 -10.96
C ALA A 224 14.35 11.06 -9.91
N LEU A 225 15.49 10.34 -9.82
CA LEU A 225 16.48 10.52 -8.77
C LEU A 225 17.11 11.92 -8.79
N GLU A 226 17.53 12.42 -9.96
CA GLU A 226 18.09 13.77 -10.11
C GLU A 226 17.12 14.83 -9.56
N ARG A 227 15.84 14.72 -9.91
CA ARG A 227 14.81 15.66 -9.46
C ARG A 227 14.60 15.59 -7.95
N LEU A 228 14.55 14.39 -7.38
CA LEU A 228 14.44 14.22 -5.93
C LEU A 228 15.67 14.79 -5.21
N VAL A 229 16.89 14.56 -5.71
CA VAL A 229 18.11 15.13 -5.12
C VAL A 229 18.04 16.66 -5.07
N ASN A 230 17.61 17.31 -6.16
CA ASN A 230 17.36 18.76 -6.17
C ASN A 230 16.38 19.20 -5.08
N MET A 231 15.23 18.52 -4.98
CA MET A 231 14.20 18.82 -3.98
C MET A 231 14.70 18.63 -2.54
N GLY A 232 15.67 17.73 -2.32
CA GLY A 232 16.33 17.53 -1.03
C GLY A 232 17.09 18.77 -0.52
N TYR A 233 17.42 19.71 -1.41
CA TYR A 233 18.02 21.00 -1.07
C TYR A 233 17.01 22.17 -1.06
N SER A 234 15.71 21.89 -1.17
CA SER A 234 14.66 22.92 -1.10
C SER A 234 14.72 23.70 0.22
N SER A 235 14.37 24.98 0.18
CA SER A 235 14.20 25.80 1.38
C SER A 235 12.98 25.38 2.20
N SER A 236 12.02 24.67 1.60
CA SER A 236 10.91 24.07 2.34
C SER A 236 11.36 22.79 3.04
N ALA A 237 11.24 22.80 4.36
CA ALA A 237 11.55 21.62 5.18
C ALA A 237 10.63 20.44 4.87
N ALA A 238 9.36 20.70 4.52
CA ALA A 238 8.41 19.64 4.19
C ALA A 238 8.79 18.95 2.87
N GLU A 239 9.08 19.74 1.83
CA GLU A 239 9.52 19.25 0.53
C GLU A 239 10.83 18.46 0.64
N ALA A 240 11.83 19.06 1.29
CA ALA A 240 13.13 18.41 1.49
C ALA A 240 12.99 17.09 2.27
N ALA A 241 12.21 17.08 3.36
CA ALA A 241 12.02 15.88 4.17
C ALA A 241 11.36 14.74 3.37
N LYS A 242 10.32 15.02 2.57
CA LYS A 242 9.66 13.99 1.75
C LYS A 242 10.53 13.53 0.59
N SER A 243 11.32 14.43 0.00
CA SER A 243 12.28 14.04 -1.02
C SER A 243 13.37 13.11 -0.47
N LEU A 244 13.95 13.46 0.68
CA LEU A 244 14.96 12.63 1.34
C LEU A 244 14.41 11.27 1.79
N TYR A 245 13.14 11.22 2.22
CA TYR A 245 12.44 9.97 2.47
C TYR A 245 12.31 9.10 1.21
N ALA A 246 11.95 9.71 0.07
CA ALA A 246 11.86 9.00 -1.21
C ALA A 246 13.23 8.49 -1.66
N ILE A 247 14.27 9.31 -1.61
CA ILE A 247 15.65 8.92 -1.93
C ILE A 247 16.09 7.74 -1.06
N SER A 248 15.89 7.83 0.26
CA SER A 248 16.22 6.74 1.19
C SER A 248 15.50 5.44 0.84
N SER A 249 14.24 5.53 0.43
CA SER A 249 13.44 4.36 0.01
C SER A 249 13.91 3.79 -1.33
N LEU A 250 14.44 4.62 -2.23
CA LEU A 250 14.97 4.20 -3.53
C LEU A 250 16.33 3.49 -3.44
N ILE A 251 17.21 3.94 -2.54
CA ILE A 251 18.60 3.44 -2.47
C ILE A 251 18.82 2.36 -1.42
N ARG A 252 17.93 2.24 -0.43
CA ARG A 252 18.06 1.22 0.61
C ARG A 252 17.88 -0.16 -0.02
N ASP A 253 18.84 -1.04 0.27
CA ASP A 253 18.90 -2.41 -0.23
C ASP A 253 18.84 -2.51 -1.78
N ASN A 254 19.28 -1.45 -2.47
CA ASN A 254 19.34 -1.37 -3.93
C ASN A 254 20.71 -0.82 -4.39
N GLU A 255 21.61 -1.72 -4.80
CA GLU A 255 22.97 -1.38 -5.23
C GLU A 255 22.98 -0.43 -6.43
N GLN A 256 22.13 -0.68 -7.45
CA GLN A 256 22.00 0.20 -8.60
C GLN A 256 21.55 1.62 -8.20
N GLY A 257 20.58 1.71 -7.28
CA GLY A 257 20.13 2.99 -6.73
C GLY A 257 21.24 3.75 -5.99
N GLN A 258 22.07 3.04 -5.22
CA GLN A 258 23.21 3.63 -4.51
C GLN A 258 24.27 4.16 -5.47
N GLU A 259 24.62 3.40 -6.50
CA GLU A 259 25.57 3.83 -7.54
C GLU A 259 25.07 5.08 -8.28
N LEU A 260 23.81 5.08 -8.70
CA LEU A 260 23.18 6.23 -9.34
C LEU A 260 23.19 7.45 -8.42
N PHE A 261 22.82 7.30 -7.15
CA PHE A 261 22.83 8.39 -6.18
C PHE A 261 24.23 8.97 -5.96
N LEU A 262 25.27 8.15 -5.90
CA LEU A 262 26.65 8.61 -5.78
C LEU A 262 27.08 9.40 -7.03
N SER A 263 26.67 8.97 -8.21
CA SER A 263 26.96 9.68 -9.46
C SER A 263 26.30 11.06 -9.53
N GLU A 264 25.02 11.15 -9.14
CA GLU A 264 24.24 12.39 -9.08
C GLU A 264 24.76 13.33 -7.98
N ASN A 265 24.96 12.84 -6.75
CA ASN A 265 25.44 13.70 -5.66
C ASN A 265 26.89 14.19 -5.92
N GLY A 266 27.69 13.37 -6.59
CA GLY A 266 29.03 13.73 -7.06
C GLY A 266 29.03 14.92 -8.02
N THR A 267 28.03 15.05 -8.90
CA THR A 267 27.88 16.20 -9.81
C THR A 267 27.33 17.43 -9.08
N TYR A 268 26.35 17.27 -8.17
CA TYR A 268 25.82 18.39 -7.37
C TYR A 268 26.87 19.03 -6.46
N CYS A 269 27.68 18.23 -5.77
CA CYS A 269 28.79 18.73 -4.95
C CYS A 269 29.84 19.50 -5.78
N GLN A 270 30.00 19.18 -7.07
CA GLN A 270 30.90 19.90 -7.98
C GLN A 270 30.29 21.20 -8.51
N GLN A 271 28.99 21.21 -8.82
CA GLN A 271 28.27 22.36 -9.36
C GLN A 271 28.00 23.47 -8.33
N LEU A 272 27.86 23.12 -7.04
CA LEU A 272 27.62 24.11 -5.96
C LEU A 272 28.91 24.71 -5.38
N ALA A 273 30.08 24.13 -5.66
CA ALA A 273 31.39 24.61 -5.21
C ALA A 273 31.77 26.04 -5.67
N PRO A 274 31.32 26.56 -6.84
CA PRO A 274 31.65 27.92 -7.27
C PRO A 274 30.69 29.00 -6.75
N ILE A 275 29.45 28.65 -6.36
CA ILE A 275 28.35 29.63 -6.18
C ILE A 275 28.21 30.06 -4.71
N SER A 276 28.60 29.22 -3.77
CA SER A 276 28.59 29.55 -2.35
C SER A 276 29.92 29.11 -1.77
N GLY A 277 30.52 29.90 -0.86
CA GLY A 277 31.73 29.54 -0.12
C GLY A 277 31.55 28.32 0.82
N PHE A 278 30.69 27.37 0.45
CA PHE A 278 30.47 26.09 1.08
C PHE A 278 31.76 25.28 1.02
N ARG A 279 32.42 25.16 2.19
CA ARG A 279 33.54 24.23 2.34
C ARG A 279 33.08 22.83 2.01
N LYS A 280 33.88 22.12 1.21
CA LYS A 280 33.79 20.71 0.80
C LYS A 280 33.48 19.66 1.89
N ARG A 281 33.29 20.05 3.16
CA ARG A 281 33.08 19.13 4.30
C ARG A 281 31.62 18.72 4.49
N SER A 282 30.65 19.42 3.92
CA SER A 282 29.23 19.09 4.11
C SER A 282 28.71 17.95 3.23
N CYS A 283 29.40 17.59 2.14
CA CYS A 283 29.04 16.40 1.33
C CYS A 283 29.37 15.08 2.06
N LEU A 284 30.23 15.10 3.09
CA LEU A 284 30.65 13.90 3.81
C LEU A 284 29.69 13.47 4.94
N TYR A 285 28.65 14.26 5.25
CA TYR A 285 27.73 13.94 6.35
C TYR A 285 26.60 12.97 5.97
N TRP A 286 26.50 12.57 4.69
CA TRP A 286 25.51 11.60 4.19
C TRP A 286 26.06 10.16 4.10
N HIS A 287 27.13 9.84 4.83
CA HIS A 287 27.79 8.52 4.83
C HIS A 287 27.64 7.75 6.16
N MET A 288 26.62 8.05 6.99
CA MET A 288 26.25 7.25 8.16
C MET A 288 24.76 7.00 8.23
#